data_AF-A0AAW4WLH9-F1
#
_entry.id   AF-A0AAW4WLH9-F1
#
_cell.length_a   1.000
_cell.length_b   1.000
_cell.length_c   1.000
_cell.angle_alpha   90.00
_cell.angle_beta   90.00
_cell.angle_gamma   90.00
#
_symmetry.space_group_name_H-M   'P 1'
#
loop_
_entity.id
_entity.type
_entity.pdbx_description
1 polymer ?
#
loop_
_entity_poly.entity_id
_entity_poly.type
_entity_poly.pdbx_seq_one_letter_code
_entity_poly.pdbx_strand_id
1 'polypeptide(L)'
;NTLGYYNNNWWYVRNGRVDFNANTLGYYNNNWWYVRNGRVDFNANTLGYYNNNWWYVKNGCVDFNVNTLVYYNNNWWYVINGHVDFTANTIAKNEKGLWYVNNGVVDFGYNGTFDGLDGKIYYIKNGLVYQIDEVE
;
A
#
# COMPACT_ATOMS: atom_id res chain seq x y z
N ASN A 1 -11.09 -3.63 19.24
CA ASN A 1 -9.68 -3.18 19.20
C ASN A 1 -9.69 -1.67 19.00
N THR A 2 -9.08 -0.91 19.90
CA THR A 2 -9.12 0.56 19.90
C THR A 2 -7.78 1.12 20.35
N LEU A 3 -7.66 2.44 20.39
CA LEU A 3 -6.51 3.15 20.92
C LEU A 3 -6.88 3.82 22.26
N GLY A 4 -5.99 3.73 23.23
CA GLY A 4 -6.09 4.42 24.51
C GLY A 4 -4.96 5.44 24.67
N TYR A 5 -5.28 6.63 25.18
CA TYR A 5 -4.29 7.66 25.45
C TYR A 5 -3.73 7.54 26.87
N TYR A 6 -2.41 7.43 26.99
CA TYR A 6 -1.72 7.40 28.28
C TYR A 6 -0.29 7.92 28.14
N ASN A 7 0.13 8.76 29.09
CA ASN A 7 1.48 9.34 29.16
C ASN A 7 1.93 9.96 27.82
N ASN A 8 1.10 10.84 27.26
CA ASN A 8 1.33 11.54 25.99
C ASN A 8 1.50 10.64 24.76
N ASN A 9 0.99 9.40 24.81
CA ASN A 9 1.08 8.43 23.73
C ASN A 9 -0.25 7.72 23.53
N TRP A 10 -0.49 7.27 22.30
CA TRP A 10 -1.62 6.40 21.95
C TRP A 10 -1.15 4.96 21.89
N TRP A 11 -1.83 4.09 22.63
CA TRP A 11 -1.50 2.68 22.79
C TRP A 11 -2.61 1.80 22.27
N TYR A 12 -2.25 0.70 21.63
CA TYR A 12 -3.21 -0.27 21.14
C TYR A 12 -3.77 -1.12 22.27
N VAL A 13 -5.10 -1.14 22.39
CA VAL A 13 -5.83 -1.84 23.44
C VAL A 13 -6.63 -2.98 22.83
N ARG A 14 -6.37 -4.19 23.34
CA ARG A 14 -7.05 -5.44 22.97
C ARG A 14 -7.49 -6.15 24.24
N ASN A 15 -8.78 -6.50 24.32
CA ASN A 15 -9.36 -7.18 25.48
C ASN A 15 -9.08 -6.45 26.82
N GLY A 16 -9.22 -5.11 26.83
CA GLY A 16 -9.07 -4.30 28.03
C GLY A 16 -7.64 -4.04 28.50
N ARG A 17 -6.62 -4.54 27.79
CA ARG A 17 -5.20 -4.34 28.13
C ARG A 17 -4.41 -3.78 26.95
N VAL A 18 -3.32 -3.07 27.26
CA VAL A 18 -2.35 -2.64 26.25
C VAL A 18 -1.62 -3.87 25.70
N ASP A 19 -1.49 -3.95 24.38
CA ASP A 19 -0.73 -5.00 23.68
C ASP A 19 0.54 -4.39 23.09
N PHE A 20 1.66 -4.52 23.82
CA PHE A 20 2.96 -3.96 23.46
C PHE A 20 3.62 -4.64 22.25
N ASN A 21 3.08 -5.77 21.77
CA ASN A 21 3.62 -6.49 20.62
C ASN A 21 2.79 -6.22 19.35
N ALA A 22 1.75 -5.40 19.43
CA ALA A 22 0.88 -5.12 18.30
C ALA A 22 1.63 -4.36 17.19
N ASN A 23 1.58 -4.93 15.97
CA ASN A 23 2.01 -4.31 14.72
C ASN A 23 0.84 -4.40 13.73
N THR A 24 -0.10 -3.47 13.82
CA THR A 24 -1.42 -3.53 13.16
C THR A 24 -2.02 -2.14 13.02
N LEU A 25 -3.31 -2.06 12.66
CA LEU A 25 -4.07 -0.82 12.62
C LEU A 25 -5.02 -0.73 13.82
N GLY A 26 -5.06 0.44 14.47
CA GLY A 26 -5.98 0.75 15.55
C GLY A 26 -6.97 1.84 15.14
N TYR A 27 -8.26 1.60 15.38
CA TYR A 27 -9.31 2.57 15.07
C TYR A 27 -9.50 3.56 16.22
N TYR A 28 -9.51 4.86 15.90
CA TYR A 28 -9.84 5.94 16.82
C TYR A 28 -10.25 7.20 16.07
N ASN A 29 -11.30 7.89 16.57
CA ASN A 29 -11.82 9.13 16.00
C ASN A 29 -12.03 9.07 14.48
N ASN A 30 -12.78 8.06 14.02
CA ASN A 30 -13.08 7.80 12.60
C ASN A 30 -11.88 7.57 11.68
N ASN A 31 -10.69 7.31 12.24
CA ASN A 31 -9.47 7.07 11.50
C ASN A 31 -8.82 5.75 11.94
N TRP A 32 -8.06 5.15 11.02
CA TRP A 32 -7.23 3.99 11.30
C TRP A 32 -5.78 4.43 11.38
N TRP A 33 -5.15 4.20 12.53
CA TRP A 33 -3.77 4.59 12.77
C TRP A 33 -2.86 3.38 12.82
N TYR A 34 -1.67 3.53 12.28
CA TYR A 34 -0.66 2.50 12.33
C TYR A 34 -0.04 2.40 13.72
N VAL A 35 -0.03 1.17 14.24
CA VAL A 35 0.54 0.81 15.52
C VAL A 35 1.80 0.00 15.27
N ARG A 36 2.91 0.43 15.85
CA ARG A 36 4.19 -0.28 15.88
C ARG A 36 4.60 -0.55 17.31
N ASN A 37 4.85 -1.82 17.64
CA ASN A 37 5.21 -2.25 18.99
C ASN A 37 4.26 -1.68 20.05
N GLY A 38 2.95 -1.81 19.79
CA GLY A 38 1.87 -1.38 20.70
C GLY A 38 1.58 0.11 20.76
N ARG A 39 2.39 0.97 20.13
CA ARG A 39 2.22 2.43 20.14
C ARG A 39 1.87 2.95 18.75
N VAL A 40 1.03 3.97 18.65
CA VAL A 40 0.78 4.67 17.39
C VAL A 40 2.06 5.33 16.89
N ASP A 41 2.35 5.16 15.61
CA ASP A 41 3.43 5.86 14.91
C ASP A 41 2.82 6.86 13.91
N PHE A 42 2.76 8.13 14.32
CA PHE A 42 2.23 9.24 13.52
C PHE A 42 3.10 9.61 12.30
N ASN A 43 4.30 9.05 12.18
CA ASN A 43 5.20 9.31 11.06
C ASN A 43 5.30 8.13 10.09
N ALA A 44 4.52 7.07 10.31
CA ALA A 44 4.59 5.88 9.49
C ALA A 44 4.13 6.15 8.05
N ASN A 45 4.97 5.76 7.09
CA ASN A 45 4.67 5.70 5.67
C ASN A 45 4.98 4.27 5.20
N THR A 46 3.99 3.38 5.27
CA THR A 46 4.19 1.91 5.17
C THR A 46 2.88 1.23 4.76
N LEU A 47 2.94 -0.09 4.57
CA LEU A 47 1.75 -0.93 4.61
C LEU A 47 1.48 -1.43 6.04
N GLY A 48 0.22 -1.42 6.46
CA GLY A 48 -0.25 -1.95 7.74
C GLY A 48 -1.29 -3.06 7.56
N TYR A 49 -1.10 -4.18 8.25
CA TYR A 49 -1.99 -5.34 8.12
C TYR A 49 -3.18 -5.26 9.08
N TYR A 50 -4.38 -5.39 8.53
CA TYR A 50 -5.63 -5.48 9.29
C TYR A 50 -6.73 -6.16 8.48
N ASN A 51 -7.50 -7.05 9.13
CA ASN A 51 -8.65 -7.75 8.53
C ASN A 51 -8.34 -8.38 7.16
N ASN A 52 -7.27 -9.18 7.11
CA ASN A 52 -6.79 -9.89 5.91
C ASN A 52 -6.41 -8.99 4.73
N ASN A 53 -6.14 -7.71 4.98
CA ASN A 53 -5.72 -6.75 3.97
C ASN A 53 -4.49 -5.97 4.43
N TRP A 54 -3.69 -5.53 3.46
CA TRP A 54 -2.58 -4.60 3.67
C TRP A 54 -3.02 -3.22 3.20
N TRP A 55 -3.12 -2.28 4.13
CA TRP A 55 -3.56 -0.92 3.87
C TRP A 55 -2.38 0.03 3.78
N TYR A 56 -2.44 0.99 2.86
CA TYR A 56 -1.46 2.06 2.82
C TYR A 56 -1.68 3.04 3.95
N VAL A 57 -0.61 3.28 4.70
CA VAL A 57 -0.53 4.24 5.79
C VAL A 57 0.38 5.37 5.32
N LYS A 58 -0.14 6.60 5.40
CA LYS A 58 0.59 7.83 5.12
C LYS A 58 0.50 8.76 6.32
N ASN A 59 1.64 9.23 6.82
CA ASN A 59 1.71 10.05 8.04
C ASN A 59 0.92 9.42 9.21
N GLY A 60 1.12 8.11 9.40
CA GLY A 60 0.50 7.34 10.48
C GLY A 60 -0.97 6.97 10.32
N CYS A 61 -1.69 7.54 9.35
CA CYS A 61 -3.10 7.27 9.10
C CYS A 61 -3.31 6.47 7.80
N VAL A 62 -4.32 5.61 7.76
CA VAL A 62 -4.72 4.92 6.52
C VAL A 62 -5.28 5.91 5.51
N ASP A 63 -4.80 5.82 4.27
CA ASP A 63 -5.38 6.55 3.13
C ASP A 63 -6.21 5.59 2.27
N PHE A 64 -7.53 5.68 2.39
CA PHE A 64 -8.48 4.79 1.70
C PHE A 64 -8.68 5.09 0.21
N ASN A 65 -8.17 6.22 -0.28
CA ASN A 65 -8.45 6.69 -1.64
C ASN A 65 -7.22 6.67 -2.54
N VAL A 66 -6.08 6.21 -2.04
CA VAL A 66 -4.85 6.18 -2.83
C VAL A 66 -4.88 5.05 -3.87
N ASN A 67 -4.40 5.39 -5.07
CA ASN A 67 -4.09 4.46 -6.14
C ASN A 67 -2.63 4.71 -6.58
N THR A 68 -1.68 3.90 -6.11
CA THR A 68 -0.24 4.12 -6.33
C THR A 68 0.55 2.82 -6.12
N LEU A 69 1.84 2.84 -6.46
CA LEU A 69 2.80 1.85 -5.97
C LEU A 69 3.37 2.26 -4.61
N VAL A 70 3.48 1.31 -3.68
CA VAL A 70 4.04 1.51 -2.34
C VAL A 70 5.18 0.53 -2.11
N TYR A 71 6.34 1.05 -1.70
CA TYR A 71 7.50 0.22 -1.36
C TYR A 71 7.32 -0.41 0.03
N TYR A 72 7.40 -1.74 0.10
CA TYR A 72 7.32 -2.50 1.33
C TYR A 72 8.00 -3.87 1.19
N ASN A 73 8.82 -4.24 2.19
CA ASN A 73 9.57 -5.51 2.20
C ASN A 73 10.28 -5.82 0.88
N ASN A 74 11.11 -4.87 0.40
CA ASN A 74 11.90 -4.97 -0.82
C ASN A 74 11.11 -5.09 -2.13
N ASN A 75 9.80 -4.84 -2.10
CA ASN A 75 8.93 -4.93 -3.26
C ASN A 75 8.11 -3.64 -3.41
N TRP A 76 7.69 -3.34 -4.63
CA TRP A 76 6.72 -2.29 -4.90
C TRP A 76 5.35 -2.92 -5.16
N TRP A 77 4.42 -2.69 -4.23
CA TRP A 77 3.09 -3.28 -4.29
C TRP A 77 2.10 -2.30 -4.90
N TYR A 78 1.21 -2.79 -5.73
CA TYR A 78 0.10 -2.03 -6.24
C TYR A 78 -0.98 -1.87 -5.18
N VAL A 79 -1.26 -0.61 -4.84
CA VAL A 79 -2.32 -0.23 -3.92
C VAL A 79 -3.42 0.45 -4.74
N ILE A 80 -4.64 -0.05 -4.59
CA ILE A 80 -5.86 0.50 -5.19
C ILE A 80 -6.93 0.62 -4.10
N ASN A 81 -7.66 1.74 -4.06
CA ASN A 81 -8.62 2.04 -3.00
C ASN A 81 -8.01 1.82 -1.60
N GLY A 82 -6.78 2.28 -1.42
CA GLY A 82 -6.06 2.24 -0.15
C GLY A 82 -5.52 0.90 0.32
N HIS A 83 -5.74 -0.21 -0.40
CA HIS A 83 -5.23 -1.53 -0.02
C HIS A 83 -4.47 -2.22 -1.17
N VAL A 84 -3.59 -3.16 -0.83
CA VAL A 84 -2.85 -3.94 -1.81
C VAL A 84 -3.78 -4.88 -2.58
N ASP A 85 -3.73 -4.83 -3.90
CA ASP A 85 -4.35 -5.82 -4.77
C ASP A 85 -3.31 -6.84 -5.23
N PHE A 86 -3.33 -8.02 -4.61
CA PHE A 86 -2.42 -9.13 -4.91
C PHE A 86 -2.71 -9.84 -6.24
N THR A 87 -3.81 -9.49 -6.91
CA THR A 87 -4.24 -10.13 -8.16
C THR A 87 -4.00 -9.24 -9.38
N ALA A 88 -3.58 -7.99 -9.16
CA ALA A 88 -3.44 -7.02 -10.23
C ALA A 88 -2.40 -7.46 -11.28
N ASN A 89 -2.83 -7.42 -12.54
CA ASN A 89 -1.98 -7.50 -13.73
C ASN A 89 -2.26 -6.26 -14.58
N THR A 90 -1.46 -5.22 -14.44
CA THR A 90 -1.79 -3.87 -14.95
C THR A 90 -0.55 -2.98 -15.05
N ILE A 91 -0.74 -1.77 -15.57
CA ILE A 91 0.24 -0.69 -15.49
C ILE A 91 -0.14 0.24 -14.33
N ALA A 92 0.80 0.46 -13.42
CA ALA A 92 0.61 1.34 -12.26
C ALA A 92 1.62 2.48 -12.24
N LYS A 93 1.20 3.63 -11.71
CA LYS A 93 2.01 4.85 -11.65
C LYS A 93 2.62 5.06 -10.27
N ASN A 94 3.85 5.56 -10.24
CA ASN A 94 4.43 6.28 -9.10
C ASN A 94 5.16 7.55 -9.59
N GLU A 95 5.91 8.20 -8.71
CA GLU A 95 6.68 9.41 -9.04
C GLU A 95 7.84 9.17 -10.02
N LYS A 96 8.23 7.91 -10.26
CA LYS A 96 9.32 7.55 -11.17
C LYS A 96 8.84 7.18 -12.57
N GLY A 97 7.57 6.79 -12.72
CA GLY A 97 7.01 6.44 -14.02
C GLY A 97 5.83 5.49 -13.93
N LEU A 98 5.56 4.84 -15.07
CA LEU A 98 4.59 3.78 -15.22
C LEU A 98 5.33 2.44 -15.21
N TRP A 99 4.85 1.50 -14.40
CA TRP A 99 5.48 0.21 -14.18
C TRP A 99 4.52 -0.92 -14.46
N TYR A 100 5.03 -2.01 -15.03
CA TYR A 100 4.31 -3.25 -15.15
C TYR A 100 4.19 -3.94 -13.79
N VAL A 101 2.96 -4.26 -13.43
CA VAL A 101 2.59 -4.98 -12.21
C VAL A 101 2.06 -6.34 -12.61
N ASN A 102 2.61 -7.38 -11.99
CA ASN A 102 2.20 -8.77 -12.16
C ASN A 102 1.95 -9.40 -10.79
N ASN A 103 0.75 -9.94 -10.56
CA ASN A 103 0.33 -10.48 -9.25
C ASN A 103 0.52 -9.45 -8.12
N GLY A 104 0.12 -8.20 -8.38
CA GLY A 104 0.14 -7.12 -7.39
C GLY A 104 1.51 -6.51 -7.08
N VAL A 105 2.60 -7.00 -7.66
CA VAL A 105 3.96 -6.50 -7.45
C VAL A 105 4.59 -6.02 -8.76
N VAL A 106 5.42 -4.97 -8.70
CA VAL A 106 6.21 -4.53 -9.86
C VAL A 106 7.16 -5.64 -10.28
N ASP A 107 7.10 -6.00 -11.57
CA ASP A 107 8.02 -6.95 -12.18
C ASP A 107 9.17 -6.19 -12.88
N PHE A 108 10.26 -5.98 -12.14
CA PHE A 108 11.48 -5.35 -12.67
C PHE A 108 12.21 -6.18 -13.74
N GLY A 109 11.86 -7.45 -13.91
CA GLY A 109 12.42 -8.33 -14.94
C GLY A 109 11.66 -8.31 -16.25
N TYR A 110 10.44 -7.74 -16.27
CA TYR A 110 9.60 -7.77 -17.46
C TYR A 110 10.17 -6.92 -18.60
N ASN A 111 10.22 -7.52 -19.78
CA ASN A 111 10.62 -6.89 -21.03
C ASN A 111 9.66 -7.39 -22.12
N GLY A 112 8.93 -6.48 -22.76
CA GLY A 112 7.91 -6.85 -23.75
C GLY A 112 6.84 -5.78 -23.91
N THR A 113 5.71 -6.18 -24.48
CA THR A 113 4.51 -5.34 -24.60
C THR A 113 3.43 -5.78 -23.61
N PHE A 114 2.53 -4.88 -23.24
CA PHE A 114 1.34 -5.19 -22.46
C PHE A 114 0.14 -4.47 -23.07
N ASP A 115 -0.90 -5.23 -23.37
CA ASP A 115 -2.15 -4.70 -23.90
C ASP A 115 -3.04 -4.26 -22.74
N GLY A 116 -3.14 -2.95 -22.54
CA GLY A 116 -3.94 -2.34 -21.49
C GLY A 116 -5.43 -2.40 -21.77
N LEU A 117 -6.21 -2.54 -20.70
CA LEU A 117 -7.68 -2.46 -20.76
C LEU A 117 -8.18 -1.07 -21.18
N ASP A 118 -7.32 -0.06 -21.18
CA ASP A 118 -7.61 1.29 -21.67
C ASP A 118 -7.38 1.45 -23.18
N GLY A 119 -7.17 0.34 -23.91
CA GLY A 119 -6.98 0.35 -25.37
C GLY A 119 -5.58 0.78 -25.80
N LYS A 120 -4.61 0.75 -24.89
CA LYS A 120 -3.22 1.13 -25.16
C LYS A 120 -2.28 -0.06 -25.14
N ILE A 121 -1.24 0.01 -25.95
CA ILE A 121 -0.13 -0.94 -25.94
C ILE A 121 1.04 -0.26 -25.24
N TYR A 122 1.51 -0.89 -24.16
CA TYR A 122 2.63 -0.41 -23.36
C TYR A 122 3.90 -1.18 -23.70
N TYR A 123 4.96 -0.48 -24.06
CA TYR A 123 6.27 -1.08 -24.30
C TYR A 123 7.14 -0.92 -23.06
N ILE A 124 7.65 -2.04 -22.54
CA ILE A 124 8.22 -2.14 -21.21
C ILE A 124 9.62 -2.72 -21.28
N LYS A 125 10.55 -2.11 -20.54
CA LYS A 125 11.93 -2.59 -20.35
C LYS A 125 12.30 -2.50 -18.88
N ASN A 126 12.76 -3.62 -18.31
CA ASN A 126 13.05 -3.75 -16.88
C ASN A 126 11.88 -3.30 -15.98
N GLY A 127 10.65 -3.68 -16.37
CA GLY A 127 9.41 -3.29 -15.70
C GLY A 127 8.95 -1.86 -15.94
N LEU A 128 9.80 -0.97 -16.46
CA LEU A 128 9.45 0.43 -16.73
C LEU A 128 8.87 0.60 -18.14
N VAL A 129 7.74 1.27 -18.25
CA VAL A 129 7.17 1.69 -19.53
C VAL A 129 8.03 2.79 -20.14
N TYR A 130 8.42 2.62 -21.41
CA TYR A 130 9.21 3.62 -22.15
C TYR A 130 8.50 4.15 -23.41
N GLN A 131 7.43 3.50 -23.86
CA GLN A 131 6.58 3.94 -24.97
C GLN A 131 5.14 3.45 -24.77
N ILE A 132 4.17 4.21 -25.29
CA ILE A 132 2.74 3.90 -25.26
C ILE A 132 2.17 4.20 -26.64
N ASP A 133 1.49 3.23 -27.23
CA ASP A 133 0.72 3.40 -28.46
C ASP A 133 -0.78 3.22 -28.16
N GLU A 134 -1.65 3.81 -28.98
CA GLU A 134 -3.10 3.60 -28.92
C GLU A 134 -3.50 2.62 -30.03
N VAL A 135 -4.43 1.72 -29.74
CA VAL A 135 -5.02 0.87 -30.78
C VAL A 135 -6.11 1.67 -31.48
N GLU A 136 -5.92 1.97 -32.77
CA GLU A 136 -6.92 2.61 -33.64
C GLU A 136 -8.22 1.81 -33.76
#